data_AF-A0A2N3VAZ2-F1
#
_entry.id   AF-A0A2N3VAZ2-F1
#
_cell.length_a   1.000
_cell.length_b   1.000
_cell.length_c   1.000
_cell.angle_alpha   90.00
_cell.angle_beta   90.00
_cell.angle_gamma   90.00
#
_symmetry.space_group_name_H-M   'P 1'
#
loop_
_entity.id
_entity.type
_entity.pdbx_description
1 polymer ?
#
loop_
_entity_poly.entity_id
_entity_poly.type
_entity_poly.pdbx_seq_one_letter_code
_entity_poly.pdbx_strand_id
1 'polypeptide(L)'
;MAGSGQRGAAADSALRARDIDRAQASTVLDAAYAEGQLGAQEYHDRVSSANGARTLGELARLVADLQSPAVFGGDTGTERPRRRAPERYPAGTRARSEDRTETVAALDTAHADGQLDADEHAVMVELATEARTLGDLSTLVADLQQRPFAPSKPRVHPDRTRLVVIALAIATAVAGFVWTVRDDEPAPAASATATVDYDAAAPLVIPTPMLNTLAGFVQFRDDYRASFGDTVVDEAVMHDEHASAVRRAGNGNSTADYTYRGGFARTSSQLGSRERDAVDIDLAQVNAEALGAALAQAAAIVQVPNGAVTHYRIADDSWAGGPGITVFVQNDVAQSGHFVLSFAGDVLKTYPYRG
;
A
#
# COMPACT_ATOMS: atom_id res chain seq x y z
N MET A 1 13.44 -26.98 46.08
CA MET A 1 12.35 -26.85 45.09
C MET A 1 12.88 -26.05 43.90
N ALA A 2 13.53 -26.70 42.92
CA ALA A 2 14.16 -26.04 41.76
C ALA A 2 14.07 -26.94 40.51
N GLY A 3 12.84 -27.24 40.05
CA GLY A 3 12.63 -28.24 38.99
C GLY A 3 11.48 -27.98 38.01
N SER A 4 10.71 -26.90 38.17
CA SER A 4 9.55 -26.61 37.31
C SER A 4 9.86 -25.69 36.12
N GLY A 5 10.76 -24.72 36.25
CA GLY A 5 11.10 -23.77 35.18
C GLY A 5 11.93 -24.37 34.03
N GLN A 6 12.90 -25.24 34.35
CA GLN A 6 13.79 -25.84 33.35
C GLN A 6 13.07 -26.78 32.37
N ARG A 7 11.96 -27.40 32.79
CA ARG A 7 11.16 -28.30 31.93
C ARG A 7 10.26 -27.55 30.94
N GLY A 8 9.85 -26.32 31.26
CA GLY A 8 9.05 -25.45 30.38
C GLY A 8 9.88 -24.88 29.23
N ALA A 9 11.06 -24.32 29.53
CA ALA A 9 11.97 -23.77 28.51
C ALA A 9 12.50 -24.84 27.53
N ALA A 10 12.74 -26.07 28.02
CA ALA A 10 13.13 -27.20 27.17
C ALA A 10 11.98 -27.69 26.27
N ALA A 11 10.73 -27.59 26.73
CA ALA A 11 9.56 -27.93 25.94
C ALA A 11 9.27 -26.88 24.85
N ASP A 12 9.43 -25.59 25.15
CA ASP A 12 9.33 -24.50 24.16
C ASP A 12 10.45 -24.53 23.13
N SER A 13 11.65 -24.97 23.50
CA SER A 13 12.76 -25.13 22.55
C SER A 13 12.52 -26.24 21.52
N ALA A 14 11.71 -27.26 21.85
CA ALA A 14 11.37 -28.38 20.96
C ALA A 14 10.12 -28.11 20.09
N LEU A 15 9.41 -27.00 20.32
CA LEU A 15 8.24 -26.62 19.54
C LEU A 15 8.65 -26.23 18.11
N ARG A 16 7.88 -26.71 17.13
CA ARG A 16 8.12 -26.42 15.71
C ARG A 16 7.86 -24.95 15.41
N ALA A 17 8.82 -24.28 14.79
CA ALA A 17 8.69 -22.88 14.38
C ALA A 17 7.71 -22.74 13.20
N ARG A 18 6.76 -21.81 13.33
CA ARG A 18 5.84 -21.37 12.26
C ARG A 18 6.46 -20.23 11.47
N ASP A 19 5.86 -19.89 10.34
CA ASP A 19 6.35 -18.78 9.49
C ASP A 19 6.35 -17.44 10.23
N ILE A 20 5.35 -17.20 11.10
CA ILE A 20 5.32 -16.00 11.95
C ILE A 20 6.50 -15.95 12.93
N ASP A 21 6.91 -17.10 13.47
CA ASP A 21 8.01 -17.18 14.42
C ASP A 21 9.36 -16.92 13.69
N ARG A 22 9.52 -17.41 12.45
CA ARG A 22 10.67 -17.11 11.56
C ARG A 22 10.71 -15.64 11.15
N ALA A 23 9.55 -15.06 10.83
CA ALA A 23 9.44 -13.65 10.47
C ALA A 23 9.80 -12.74 11.65
N GLN A 24 9.32 -13.04 12.86
CA GLN A 24 9.67 -12.31 14.08
C GLN A 24 11.17 -12.37 14.37
N ALA A 25 11.79 -13.54 14.24
CA ALA A 25 13.24 -13.68 14.38
C ALA A 25 14.00 -12.86 13.32
N SER A 26 13.50 -12.81 12.09
CA SER A 26 14.10 -12.01 11.01
C SER A 26 13.99 -10.51 11.31
N THR A 27 12.85 -10.02 11.83
CA THR A 27 12.72 -8.61 12.26
C THR A 27 13.72 -8.22 13.35
N VAL A 28 14.02 -9.12 14.29
CA VAL A 28 15.06 -8.88 15.32
C VAL A 28 16.45 -8.84 14.69
N LEU A 29 16.73 -9.70 13.70
CA LEU A 29 17.99 -9.68 12.94
C LEU A 29 18.14 -8.42 12.08
N ASP A 30 17.06 -7.94 11.47
CA ASP A 30 17.01 -6.70 10.69
C ASP A 30 17.32 -5.48 11.58
N ALA A 31 16.68 -5.44 12.76
CA ALA A 31 16.94 -4.40 13.76
C ALA A 31 18.40 -4.44 14.25
N ALA A 32 18.93 -5.62 14.56
CA ALA A 32 20.32 -5.77 14.98
C ALA A 32 21.33 -5.40 13.88
N TYR A 33 21.01 -5.64 12.60
CA TYR A 33 21.81 -5.16 11.47
C TYR A 33 21.76 -3.64 11.33
N ALA A 34 20.56 -3.05 11.44
CA ALA A 34 20.38 -1.60 11.40
C ALA A 34 21.08 -0.88 12.56
N GLU A 35 21.14 -1.52 13.73
CA GLU A 35 21.87 -1.04 14.92
C GLU A 35 23.37 -1.35 14.88
N GLY A 36 23.86 -2.01 13.83
CA GLY A 36 25.27 -2.35 13.65
C GLY A 36 25.81 -3.45 14.57
N GLN A 37 24.94 -4.19 15.25
CA GLN A 37 25.32 -5.34 16.08
C GLN A 37 25.70 -6.56 15.22
N LEU A 38 25.24 -6.61 13.98
CA LEU A 38 25.57 -7.64 12.99
C LEU A 38 26.27 -7.04 11.77
N GLY A 39 27.35 -7.67 11.31
CA GLY A 39 27.94 -7.35 10.00
C GLY A 39 27.10 -7.88 8.83
N ALA A 40 27.25 -7.34 7.62
CA ALA A 40 26.41 -7.70 6.46
C ALA A 40 26.45 -9.20 6.08
N GLN A 41 27.63 -9.82 6.12
CA GLN A 41 27.78 -11.25 5.85
C GLN A 41 27.10 -12.09 6.94
N GLU A 42 27.28 -11.70 8.20
CA GLU A 42 26.72 -12.39 9.36
C GLU A 42 25.19 -12.29 9.41
N TYR A 43 24.65 -11.11 9.08
CA TYR A 43 23.23 -10.89 8.90
C TYR A 43 22.65 -11.81 7.83
N HIS A 44 23.26 -11.89 6.65
CA HIS A 44 22.78 -12.76 5.56
C HIS A 44 22.78 -14.25 5.95
N ASP A 45 23.83 -14.70 6.65
CA ASP A 45 23.96 -16.08 7.12
C ASP A 45 22.93 -16.40 8.21
N ARG A 46 22.66 -15.47 9.13
CA ARG A 46 21.66 -15.63 10.20
C ARG A 46 20.23 -15.59 9.67
N VAL A 47 19.91 -14.72 8.71
CA VAL A 47 18.60 -14.69 8.04
C VAL A 47 18.35 -15.97 7.24
N SER A 48 19.36 -16.46 6.53
CA SER A 48 19.28 -17.75 5.84
C SER A 48 19.04 -18.91 6.81
N SER A 49 19.71 -18.89 7.96
CA SER A 49 19.53 -19.87 9.04
C SER A 49 18.15 -19.77 9.70
N ALA A 50 17.63 -18.55 9.90
CA ALA A 50 16.29 -18.31 10.44
C ALA A 50 15.19 -18.83 9.51
N ASN A 51 15.34 -18.64 8.19
CA ASN A 51 14.42 -19.17 7.19
C ASN A 51 14.39 -20.72 7.16
N GLY A 52 15.53 -21.37 7.45
CA GLY A 52 15.66 -22.82 7.52
C GLY A 52 15.32 -23.45 8.88
N ALA A 53 15.12 -22.64 9.93
CA ALA A 53 14.92 -23.12 11.29
C ALA A 53 13.58 -23.87 11.45
N ARG A 54 13.67 -25.06 12.04
CA ARG A 54 12.55 -25.97 12.26
C ARG A 54 11.96 -25.83 13.66
N THR A 55 12.71 -25.30 14.62
CA THR A 55 12.29 -25.21 16.01
C THR A 55 12.42 -23.79 16.58
N LEU A 56 11.59 -23.45 17.57
CA LEU A 56 11.68 -22.17 18.29
C LEU A 56 13.02 -22.05 19.02
N GLY A 57 13.59 -23.17 19.49
CA GLY A 57 14.92 -23.18 20.11
C GLY A 57 16.07 -22.94 19.14
N GLU A 58 15.90 -23.20 17.83
CA GLU A 58 16.86 -22.78 16.79
C GLU A 58 16.78 -21.28 16.54
N LEU A 59 15.57 -20.73 16.43
CA LEU A 59 15.36 -19.29 16.26
C LEU A 59 15.83 -18.48 17.47
N ALA A 60 15.50 -18.92 18.69
CA ALA A 60 15.92 -18.25 19.91
C ALA A 60 17.44 -18.18 20.04
N ARG A 61 18.18 -19.19 19.57
CA ARG A 61 19.65 -19.18 19.56
C ARG A 61 20.26 -18.17 18.59
N LEU A 62 19.58 -17.89 17.47
CA LEU A 62 20.07 -16.93 16.46
C LEU A 62 19.95 -15.47 16.91
N VAL A 63 19.08 -15.19 17.90
CA VAL A 63 18.81 -13.84 18.41
C VAL A 63 19.21 -13.65 19.87
N ALA A 64 19.69 -14.70 20.55
CA ALA A 64 19.98 -14.68 21.99
C ALA A 64 21.14 -13.74 22.38
N ASP A 65 22.08 -13.53 21.48
CA ASP A 65 23.25 -12.68 21.66
C ASP A 65 23.00 -11.23 21.23
N LEU A 66 21.87 -10.95 20.60
CA LEU A 66 21.50 -9.63 20.10
C LEU A 66 20.85 -8.83 21.22
N GLN A 67 21.33 -7.60 21.41
CA GLN A 67 20.74 -6.67 22.34
C GLN A 67 19.52 -6.05 21.67
N SER A 68 18.33 -6.61 21.86
CA SER A 68 17.09 -5.89 21.56
C SER A 68 16.86 -4.78 22.59
N PRO A 69 16.38 -3.59 22.21
CA PRO A 69 15.90 -2.63 23.19
C PRO A 69 14.71 -3.26 23.93
N ALA A 70 14.88 -3.42 25.23
CA ALA A 70 13.79 -3.71 26.15
C ALA A 70 12.82 -2.52 26.12
N VAL A 71 11.73 -2.64 25.36
CA VAL A 71 10.49 -1.99 25.75
C VAL A 71 10.01 -2.74 26.99
N PHE A 72 10.00 -2.05 28.13
CA PHE A 72 9.63 -2.58 29.43
C PHE A 72 8.31 -3.36 29.41
N GLY A 73 8.32 -4.55 30.03
CA GLY A 73 7.11 -5.29 30.42
C GLY A 73 7.36 -6.78 30.62
N GLY A 74 7.90 -7.16 31.77
CA GLY A 74 8.04 -8.57 32.16
C GLY A 74 6.71 -9.25 32.53
N ASP A 75 6.68 -10.56 32.29
CA ASP A 75 5.79 -11.63 32.77
C ASP A 75 4.38 -11.25 33.28
N THR A 76 3.34 -11.74 32.59
CA THR A 76 2.48 -12.81 33.12
C THR A 76 1.51 -13.33 32.05
N GLY A 77 1.25 -14.64 32.07
CA GLY A 77 -0.12 -15.13 31.96
C GLY A 77 -0.72 -15.29 30.56
N THR A 78 -0.56 -16.52 30.04
CA THR A 78 -1.65 -17.34 29.49
C THR A 78 -2.89 -16.60 28.97
N GLU A 79 -3.05 -16.51 27.64
CA GLU A 79 -4.37 -16.71 27.03
C GLU A 79 -4.25 -17.12 25.56
N ARG A 80 -4.76 -18.32 25.24
CA ARG A 80 -5.08 -18.75 23.88
C ARG A 80 -6.51 -18.27 23.58
N PRO A 81 -6.81 -17.79 22.37
CA PRO A 81 -7.75 -18.57 21.56
C PRO A 81 -7.50 -18.57 20.04
N ARG A 82 -7.59 -19.81 19.51
CA ARG A 82 -8.32 -20.24 18.29
C ARG A 82 -7.90 -19.72 16.90
N ARG A 83 -7.24 -20.64 16.18
CA ARG A 83 -7.23 -20.91 14.73
C ARG A 83 -8.26 -20.14 13.87
N ARG A 84 -7.75 -19.44 12.84
CA ARG A 84 -8.20 -19.56 11.44
C ARG A 84 -6.99 -19.44 10.49
N ALA A 85 -7.06 -20.16 9.38
CA ALA A 85 -5.96 -20.59 8.52
C ALA A 85 -5.29 -19.47 7.69
N PRO A 86 -4.05 -19.68 7.21
CA PRO A 86 -3.28 -18.72 6.43
C PRO A 86 -3.46 -18.98 4.94
N GLU A 87 -3.79 -17.97 4.14
CA GLU A 87 -3.48 -18.04 2.71
C GLU A 87 -3.50 -16.66 2.08
N ARG A 88 -2.30 -16.14 1.77
CA ARG A 88 -2.01 -15.45 0.51
C ARG A 88 -0.52 -15.17 0.45
N TYR A 89 0.12 -15.75 -0.57
CA TYR A 89 1.42 -15.27 -1.03
C TYR A 89 1.30 -13.78 -1.40
N PRO A 90 2.37 -12.98 -1.22
CA PRO A 90 2.32 -11.55 -1.47
C PRO A 90 1.91 -11.26 -2.92
N ALA A 91 0.98 -10.31 -3.09
CA ALA A 91 0.34 -9.96 -4.36
C ALA A 91 1.32 -9.56 -5.48
N GLY A 92 2.53 -9.10 -5.12
CA GLY A 92 3.58 -8.73 -6.07
C GLY A 92 4.38 -9.91 -6.66
N THR A 93 4.05 -11.16 -6.32
CA THR A 93 4.76 -12.33 -6.86
C THR A 93 4.44 -12.51 -8.35
N ARG A 94 5.45 -12.62 -9.21
CA ARG A 94 5.28 -12.79 -10.65
C ARG A 94 4.53 -14.10 -10.98
N ALA A 95 3.47 -14.01 -11.79
CA ALA A 95 2.70 -15.16 -12.26
C ALA A 95 3.50 -15.99 -13.28
N ARG A 96 3.65 -17.28 -12.99
CA ARG A 96 4.24 -18.26 -13.90
C ARG A 96 3.24 -18.59 -15.01
N SER A 97 3.72 -19.21 -16.08
CA SER A 97 2.85 -19.65 -17.17
C SER A 97 1.87 -20.74 -16.72
N GLU A 98 2.24 -21.53 -15.71
CA GLU A 98 1.36 -22.52 -15.08
C GLU A 98 0.20 -21.85 -14.34
N ASP A 99 0.46 -20.83 -13.52
CA ASP A 99 -0.57 -20.06 -12.81
C ASP A 99 -1.57 -19.39 -13.78
N ARG A 100 -1.08 -18.84 -14.90
CA ARG A 100 -1.93 -18.29 -15.97
C ARG A 100 -2.79 -19.37 -16.62
N THR A 101 -2.21 -20.55 -16.87
CA THR A 101 -2.93 -21.67 -17.49
C THR A 101 -4.02 -22.22 -16.57
N GLU A 102 -3.72 -22.34 -15.27
CA GLU A 102 -4.69 -22.76 -14.25
C GLU A 102 -5.87 -21.78 -14.13
N THR A 103 -5.57 -20.47 -14.18
CA THR A 103 -6.62 -19.45 -14.15
C THR A 103 -7.51 -19.49 -15.39
N VAL A 104 -6.94 -19.67 -16.58
CA VAL A 104 -7.72 -19.82 -17.83
C VAL A 104 -8.61 -21.05 -17.78
N ALA A 105 -8.12 -22.19 -17.28
CA ALA A 105 -8.95 -23.40 -17.13
C ALA A 105 -10.13 -23.21 -16.15
N ALA A 106 -9.94 -22.40 -15.11
CA ALA A 106 -11.02 -22.02 -14.20
C ALA A 106 -12.07 -21.13 -14.89
N LEU A 107 -11.65 -20.19 -15.75
CA LEU A 107 -12.56 -19.34 -16.55
C LEU A 107 -13.36 -20.16 -17.57
N ASP A 108 -12.72 -21.13 -18.23
CA ASP A 108 -13.39 -22.05 -19.16
C ASP A 108 -14.49 -22.86 -18.45
N THR A 109 -14.20 -23.32 -17.23
CA THR A 109 -15.17 -24.03 -16.39
C THR A 109 -16.33 -23.12 -16.00
N ALA A 110 -16.06 -21.88 -15.60
CA ALA A 110 -17.09 -20.89 -15.27
C ALA A 110 -17.98 -20.54 -16.48
N HIS A 111 -17.41 -20.47 -17.69
CA HIS A 111 -18.19 -20.29 -18.92
C HIS A 111 -19.07 -21.50 -19.23
N ALA A 112 -18.54 -22.72 -19.08
CA ALA A 112 -19.31 -23.96 -19.27
C ALA A 112 -20.47 -24.08 -18.26
N ASP A 113 -20.27 -23.62 -17.03
CA ASP A 113 -21.28 -23.55 -15.97
C ASP A 113 -22.27 -22.38 -16.15
N GLY A 114 -22.08 -21.57 -17.20
CA GLY A 114 -22.95 -20.44 -17.56
C GLY A 114 -22.82 -19.22 -16.64
N GLN A 115 -21.74 -19.14 -15.87
CA GLN A 115 -21.44 -17.99 -15.00
C GLN A 115 -20.82 -16.81 -15.77
N LEU A 116 -20.25 -17.07 -16.95
CA LEU A 116 -19.73 -16.08 -17.89
C LEU A 116 -20.41 -16.24 -19.25
N ASP A 117 -20.80 -15.15 -19.90
CA ASP A 117 -21.17 -15.22 -21.32
C ASP A 117 -19.95 -15.30 -22.24
N ALA A 118 -20.16 -15.46 -23.56
CA ALA A 118 -19.07 -15.70 -24.51
C ALA A 118 -18.16 -14.48 -24.72
N ASP A 119 -18.73 -13.27 -24.67
CA ASP A 119 -17.97 -12.03 -24.83
C ASP A 119 -17.17 -11.73 -23.56
N GLU A 120 -17.78 -11.97 -22.39
CA GLU A 120 -17.12 -11.85 -21.09
C GLU A 120 -15.99 -12.87 -20.92
N HIS A 121 -16.22 -14.13 -21.31
CA HIS A 121 -15.20 -15.18 -21.27
C HIS A 121 -13.98 -14.80 -22.12
N ALA A 122 -14.18 -14.30 -23.34
CA ALA A 122 -13.09 -13.88 -24.22
C ALA A 122 -12.23 -12.76 -23.60
N VAL A 123 -12.86 -11.74 -23.03
CA VAL A 123 -12.18 -10.62 -22.35
C VAL A 123 -11.42 -11.11 -21.11
N MET A 124 -12.01 -12.01 -20.32
CA MET A 124 -11.39 -12.52 -19.10
C MET A 124 -10.20 -13.44 -19.38
N VAL A 125 -10.26 -14.24 -20.43
CA VAL A 125 -9.14 -15.08 -20.88
C VAL A 125 -7.99 -14.20 -21.37
N GLU A 126 -8.26 -13.14 -22.14
CA GLU A 126 -7.25 -12.17 -22.57
C GLU A 126 -6.54 -11.54 -21.36
N LEU A 127 -7.29 -11.00 -20.39
CA LEU A 127 -6.75 -10.43 -19.16
C LEU A 127 -5.93 -11.43 -18.33
N ALA A 128 -6.38 -12.68 -18.22
CA ALA A 128 -5.64 -13.73 -17.50
C ALA A 128 -4.32 -14.08 -18.19
N THR A 129 -4.27 -14.06 -19.52
CA THR A 129 -3.03 -14.34 -20.26
C THR A 129 -2.00 -13.21 -20.16
N GLU A 130 -2.46 -11.96 -20.01
CA GLU A 130 -1.60 -10.77 -19.87
C GLU A 130 -1.15 -10.49 -18.43
N ALA A 131 -1.80 -11.11 -17.44
CA ALA A 131 -1.52 -10.92 -16.02
C ALA A 131 -0.05 -11.20 -15.66
N ARG A 132 0.60 -10.22 -15.01
CA ARG A 132 2.02 -10.31 -14.67
C ARG A 132 2.25 -10.84 -13.25
N THR A 133 1.26 -10.73 -12.37
CA THR A 133 1.38 -11.12 -10.96
C THR A 133 0.28 -12.07 -10.51
N LEU A 134 0.56 -12.84 -9.46
CA LEU A 134 -0.45 -13.65 -8.75
C LEU A 134 -1.54 -12.77 -8.13
N GLY A 135 -1.21 -11.52 -7.77
CA GLY A 135 -2.17 -10.50 -7.36
C GLY A 135 -3.19 -10.20 -8.45
N ASP A 136 -2.73 -9.97 -9.68
CA ASP A 136 -3.59 -9.69 -10.85
C ASP A 136 -4.55 -10.85 -11.13
N LEU A 137 -4.02 -12.08 -11.15
CA LEU A 137 -4.83 -13.30 -11.32
C LEU A 137 -5.84 -13.49 -10.17
N SER A 138 -5.41 -13.27 -8.92
CA SER A 138 -6.27 -13.41 -7.75
C SER A 138 -7.38 -12.36 -7.69
N THR A 139 -7.14 -11.16 -8.25
CA THR A 139 -8.13 -10.09 -8.36
C THR A 139 -9.16 -10.44 -9.44
N LEU A 140 -8.70 -10.97 -10.57
CA LEU A 140 -9.57 -11.44 -11.66
C LEU A 140 -10.51 -12.57 -11.19
N VAL A 141 -9.99 -13.53 -10.42
CA VAL A 141 -10.78 -14.64 -9.84
C VAL A 141 -11.69 -14.14 -8.70
N ALA A 142 -11.23 -13.19 -7.88
CA ALA A 142 -12.05 -12.63 -6.81
C ALA A 142 -13.23 -11.82 -7.38
N ASP A 143 -13.05 -11.07 -8.46
CA ASP A 143 -14.15 -10.34 -9.12
C ASP A 143 -15.20 -11.30 -9.70
N LEU A 144 -14.76 -12.46 -10.22
CA LEU A 144 -15.66 -13.53 -10.66
C LEU A 144 -16.45 -14.14 -9.48
N GLN A 145 -15.80 -14.36 -8.33
CA GLN A 145 -16.44 -14.93 -7.13
C GLN A 145 -17.37 -13.95 -6.40
N GLN A 146 -17.18 -12.64 -6.58
CA GLN A 146 -17.97 -11.59 -5.93
C GLN A 146 -19.27 -11.29 -6.70
N ARG A 147 -19.39 -11.71 -7.97
CA ARG A 147 -20.59 -11.47 -8.77
C ARG A 147 -21.71 -12.45 -8.39
N PRO A 148 -22.90 -11.95 -8.00
CA PRO A 148 -24.06 -12.82 -7.84
C PRO A 148 -24.40 -13.45 -9.20
N PHE A 149 -24.86 -14.71 -9.19
CA PHE A 149 -25.37 -15.41 -10.39
C PHE A 149 -26.19 -14.43 -11.23
N ALA A 150 -25.64 -14.01 -12.37
CA ALA A 150 -26.39 -13.16 -13.27
C ALA A 150 -27.62 -13.96 -13.69
N PRO A 151 -28.85 -13.43 -13.59
CA PRO A 151 -29.96 -14.04 -14.28
C PRO A 151 -29.54 -14.11 -15.75
N SER A 152 -29.57 -15.32 -16.31
CA SER A 152 -29.25 -15.54 -17.72
C SER A 152 -30.10 -14.53 -18.49
N LYS A 153 -29.46 -13.53 -19.11
CA LYS A 153 -30.18 -12.57 -19.97
C LYS A 153 -31.02 -13.44 -20.91
N PRO A 154 -32.33 -13.19 -21.06
CA PRO A 154 -33.12 -13.97 -21.99
C PRO A 154 -32.39 -13.90 -23.33
N ARG A 155 -32.00 -15.07 -23.84
CA ARG A 155 -31.44 -15.21 -25.18
C ARG A 155 -32.46 -14.59 -26.11
N VAL A 156 -32.28 -13.32 -26.46
CA VAL A 156 -32.98 -12.73 -27.58
C VAL A 156 -32.39 -13.49 -28.76
N HIS A 157 -33.08 -14.52 -29.21
CA HIS A 157 -32.79 -15.10 -30.52
C HIS A 157 -32.82 -13.91 -31.48
N PRO A 158 -31.70 -13.58 -32.16
CA PRO A 158 -31.80 -12.64 -33.26
C PRO A 158 -32.73 -13.31 -34.24
N ASP A 159 -33.94 -12.78 -34.30
CA ASP A 159 -34.99 -13.23 -35.18
C ASP A 159 -34.42 -13.07 -36.59
N ARG A 160 -34.10 -14.21 -37.23
CA ARG A 160 -33.40 -14.32 -38.52
C ARG A 160 -34.18 -13.65 -39.67
N THR A 161 -35.31 -13.04 -39.36
CA THR A 161 -36.23 -12.33 -40.25
C THR A 161 -35.88 -10.85 -40.46
N ARG A 162 -34.97 -10.24 -39.67
CA ARG A 162 -34.55 -8.83 -39.88
C ARG A 162 -33.22 -8.64 -40.63
N LEU A 163 -32.54 -9.71 -41.02
CA LEU A 163 -31.30 -9.65 -41.83
C LEU A 163 -31.53 -9.75 -43.35
N VAL A 164 -32.78 -9.81 -43.84
CA VAL A 164 -33.08 -9.95 -45.29
C VAL A 164 -33.44 -8.62 -45.98
N VAL A 165 -33.66 -7.52 -45.25
CA VAL A 165 -34.13 -6.26 -45.87
C VAL A 165 -33.00 -5.28 -46.24
N ILE A 166 -31.79 -5.41 -45.69
CA ILE A 166 -30.68 -4.49 -46.01
C ILE A 166 -29.84 -4.94 -47.22
N ALA A 167 -29.97 -6.21 -47.66
CA ALA A 167 -29.22 -6.74 -48.81
C ALA A 167 -29.88 -6.53 -50.19
N LEU A 168 -31.12 -5.99 -50.25
CA LEU A 168 -31.85 -5.79 -51.51
C LEU A 168 -31.89 -4.32 -52.01
N ALA A 169 -31.20 -3.40 -51.32
CA ALA A 169 -31.13 -1.99 -51.72
C ALA A 169 -29.88 -1.63 -52.54
N ILE A 170 -28.92 -2.55 -52.71
CA ILE A 170 -27.65 -2.30 -53.44
C ILE A 170 -27.70 -2.83 -54.89
N ALA A 171 -28.72 -3.61 -55.27
CA ALA A 171 -28.83 -4.19 -56.62
C ALA A 171 -29.72 -3.41 -57.60
N THR A 172 -30.47 -2.39 -57.16
CA THR A 172 -31.30 -1.53 -58.05
C THR A 172 -30.67 -0.17 -58.38
N ALA A 173 -29.56 0.20 -57.74
CA ALA A 173 -28.87 1.47 -57.99
C ALA A 173 -27.82 1.42 -59.12
N VAL A 174 -27.64 0.28 -59.80
CA VAL A 174 -26.65 0.13 -60.91
C VAL A 174 -27.30 0.23 -62.31
N ALA A 175 -28.63 0.32 -62.43
CA ALA A 175 -29.32 0.33 -63.74
C ALA A 175 -29.99 1.66 -64.13
N GLY A 176 -30.04 2.66 -63.25
CA GLY A 176 -30.79 3.92 -63.50
C GLY A 176 -29.93 5.15 -63.80
N PHE A 177 -28.62 5.11 -63.57
CA PHE A 177 -27.76 6.32 -63.58
C PHE A 177 -26.88 6.43 -64.85
N VAL A 178 -27.41 6.07 -66.01
CA VAL A 178 -26.76 6.31 -67.32
C VAL A 178 -27.53 7.35 -68.15
N TRP A 179 -28.57 7.99 -67.61
CA TRP A 179 -29.35 8.94 -68.38
C TRP A 179 -29.90 10.09 -67.54
N THR A 180 -29.04 11.05 -67.22
CA THR A 180 -29.37 12.49 -67.15
C THR A 180 -28.09 13.30 -66.95
N VAL A 181 -27.46 13.66 -68.07
CA VAL A 181 -26.55 14.81 -68.14
C VAL A 181 -27.39 16.07 -67.90
N ARG A 182 -27.13 16.79 -66.80
CA ARG A 182 -27.53 18.20 -66.62
C ARG A 182 -26.53 18.92 -65.72
N ASP A 183 -25.92 19.94 -66.33
CA ASP A 183 -25.19 21.12 -65.84
C ASP A 183 -24.37 21.02 -64.53
N ASP A 184 -23.06 21.26 -64.67
CA ASP A 184 -22.08 21.44 -63.59
C ASP A 184 -22.49 22.58 -62.64
N GLU A 185 -23.06 22.23 -61.49
CA GLU A 185 -23.12 23.09 -60.32
C GLU A 185 -21.81 22.93 -59.52
N PRO A 186 -21.06 24.00 -59.22
CA PRO A 186 -19.79 23.87 -58.51
C PRO A 186 -20.04 23.35 -57.11
N ALA A 187 -19.46 22.18 -56.82
CA ALA A 187 -19.54 21.54 -55.51
C ALA A 187 -19.14 22.51 -54.39
N PRO A 188 -19.90 22.57 -53.26
CA PRO A 188 -19.43 23.29 -52.08
C PRO A 188 -18.10 22.69 -51.64
N ALA A 189 -17.13 23.56 -51.39
CA ALA A 189 -15.79 23.18 -50.96
C ALA A 189 -15.89 22.15 -49.83
N ALA A 190 -15.23 21.01 -50.04
CA ALA A 190 -15.08 19.99 -49.02
C ALA A 190 -14.59 20.67 -47.73
N SER A 191 -15.35 20.51 -46.65
CA SER A 191 -14.93 20.93 -45.31
C SER A 191 -13.51 20.42 -45.10
N ALA A 192 -12.58 21.36 -44.92
CA ALA A 192 -11.20 21.03 -44.63
C ALA A 192 -11.19 20.06 -43.46
N THR A 193 -10.56 18.90 -43.65
CA THR A 193 -10.20 17.98 -42.58
C THR A 193 -9.46 18.80 -41.53
N ALA A 194 -10.09 19.03 -40.38
CA ALA A 194 -9.39 19.60 -39.24
C ALA A 194 -8.25 18.65 -38.91
N THR A 195 -7.02 19.10 -39.15
CA THR A 195 -5.82 18.41 -38.71
C THR A 195 -5.87 18.37 -37.19
N VAL A 196 -6.10 17.19 -36.61
CA VAL A 196 -6.00 16.98 -35.16
C VAL A 196 -4.53 17.10 -34.82
N ASP A 197 -4.18 18.14 -34.06
CA ASP A 197 -2.85 18.27 -33.50
C ASP A 197 -2.72 17.34 -32.29
N TYR A 198 -2.12 16.17 -32.52
CA TYR A 198 -1.91 15.15 -31.49
C TYR A 198 -0.86 15.57 -30.46
N ASP A 199 -0.06 16.60 -30.75
CA ASP A 199 0.98 17.14 -29.86
C ASP A 199 0.48 18.35 -29.05
N ALA A 200 -0.79 18.76 -29.21
CA ALA A 200 -1.40 19.87 -28.46
C ALA A 200 -1.61 19.57 -26.96
N ALA A 201 -1.54 18.30 -26.55
CA ALA A 201 -1.62 17.92 -25.15
C ALA A 201 -0.26 18.10 -24.46
N ALA A 202 -0.05 19.26 -23.82
CA ALA A 202 1.12 19.48 -22.98
C ALA A 202 1.15 18.46 -21.81
N PRO A 203 2.33 17.91 -21.46
CA PRO A 203 2.44 16.94 -20.37
C PRO A 203 2.02 17.57 -19.04
N LEU A 204 1.08 16.93 -18.34
CA LEU A 204 0.69 17.31 -16.99
C LEU A 204 1.81 16.90 -16.01
N VAL A 205 2.61 17.86 -15.56
CA VAL A 205 3.56 17.65 -14.47
C VAL A 205 2.79 17.74 -13.15
N ILE A 206 2.47 16.59 -12.55
CA ILE A 206 1.96 16.55 -11.18
C ILE A 206 3.17 16.65 -10.26
N PRO A 207 3.33 17.75 -9.49
CA PRO A 207 4.42 17.84 -8.53
C PRO A 207 4.23 16.77 -7.46
N THR A 208 5.25 15.96 -7.23
CA THR A 208 5.32 15.01 -6.11
C THR A 208 6.37 15.50 -5.12
N PRO A 209 6.03 16.45 -4.23
CA PRO A 209 6.96 16.92 -3.22
C PRO A 209 7.33 15.78 -2.26
N MET A 210 8.56 15.82 -1.74
CA MET A 210 8.97 14.89 -0.68
C MET A 210 8.14 15.15 0.57
N LEU A 211 7.57 14.10 1.17
CA LEU A 211 6.56 14.25 2.24
C LEU A 211 7.16 14.70 3.58
N ASN A 212 8.46 14.48 3.76
CA ASN A 212 9.25 15.00 4.87
C ASN A 212 9.58 16.50 4.75
N THR A 213 9.02 17.23 3.77
CA THR A 213 9.18 18.68 3.59
C THR A 213 7.90 19.47 3.88
N LEU A 214 8.00 20.81 3.94
CA LEU A 214 6.83 21.69 4.07
C LEU A 214 5.81 21.47 2.94
N ALA A 215 6.26 21.43 1.68
CA ALA A 215 5.37 21.24 0.55
C ALA A 215 4.64 19.89 0.64
N GLY A 216 5.37 18.86 1.06
CA GLY A 216 4.83 17.53 1.33
C GLY A 216 3.80 17.50 2.44
N PHE A 217 4.06 18.18 3.56
CA PHE A 217 3.10 18.31 4.67
C PHE A 217 1.78 18.94 4.22
N VAL A 218 1.87 20.07 3.51
CA VAL A 218 0.70 20.82 3.04
C VAL A 218 -0.14 19.95 2.11
N GLN A 219 0.51 19.28 1.15
CA GLN A 219 -0.18 18.35 0.25
C GLN A 219 -0.85 17.21 1.02
N PHE A 220 -0.13 16.52 1.91
CA PHE A 220 -0.70 15.44 2.71
C PHE A 220 -1.93 15.90 3.50
N ARG A 221 -1.84 17.05 4.19
CA ARG A 221 -2.92 17.59 5.01
C ARG A 221 -4.17 17.92 4.17
N ASP A 222 -3.96 18.53 3.00
CA ASP A 222 -5.05 18.96 2.14
C ASP A 222 -5.72 17.75 1.46
N ASP A 223 -4.93 16.75 1.04
CA ASP A 223 -5.45 15.48 0.53
C ASP A 223 -6.17 14.67 1.62
N TYR A 224 -5.67 14.71 2.86
CA TYR A 224 -6.31 14.08 4.01
C TYR A 224 -7.70 14.68 4.23
N ARG A 225 -7.79 16.01 4.23
CA ARG A 225 -9.07 16.72 4.32
C ARG A 225 -10.01 16.35 3.18
N ALA A 226 -9.51 16.29 1.96
CA ALA A 226 -10.31 15.92 0.80
C ALA A 226 -10.83 14.47 0.91
N SER A 227 -10.03 13.56 1.47
CA SER A 227 -10.35 12.13 1.56
C SER A 227 -11.29 11.80 2.72
N PHE A 228 -11.13 12.46 3.88
CA PHE A 228 -11.84 12.10 5.10
C PHE A 228 -12.84 13.16 5.58
N GLY A 229 -12.78 14.38 5.05
CA GLY A 229 -13.66 15.49 5.43
C GLY A 229 -13.24 16.24 6.70
N ASP A 230 -12.16 15.81 7.35
CA ASP A 230 -11.55 16.43 8.52
C ASP A 230 -10.01 16.37 8.42
N THR A 231 -9.29 16.89 9.41
CA THR A 231 -7.83 16.78 9.51
C THR A 231 -7.38 16.09 10.79
N VAL A 232 -8.24 15.23 11.34
CA VAL A 232 -8.05 14.67 12.68
C VAL A 232 -7.41 13.27 12.59
N VAL A 233 -6.22 13.13 13.17
CA VAL A 233 -5.45 11.89 13.27
C VAL A 233 -5.17 11.55 14.73
N ASP A 234 -4.88 10.27 15.01
CA ASP A 234 -4.22 9.87 16.25
C ASP A 234 -2.68 9.96 16.07
N GLU A 235 -2.18 9.61 14.88
CA GLU A 235 -0.76 9.71 14.51
C GLU A 235 -0.60 9.93 13.00
N ALA A 236 0.41 10.70 12.59
CA ALA A 236 0.88 10.77 11.22
C ALA A 236 2.40 10.75 11.14
N VAL A 237 2.97 9.96 10.24
CA VAL A 237 4.43 9.88 10.04
C VAL A 237 4.76 10.21 8.59
N MET A 238 5.68 11.14 8.38
CA MET A 238 6.02 11.69 7.08
C MET A 238 7.46 11.32 6.73
N HIS A 239 7.61 10.33 5.86
CA HIS A 239 8.89 9.98 5.24
C HIS A 239 9.10 10.81 3.96
N ASP A 240 10.20 10.64 3.27
CA ASP A 240 10.44 11.30 1.98
C ASP A 240 9.46 10.86 0.87
N GLU A 241 9.28 9.55 0.68
CA GLU A 241 8.52 8.97 -0.44
C GLU A 241 7.09 8.57 -0.09
N HIS A 242 6.76 8.52 1.21
CA HIS A 242 5.44 8.11 1.67
C HIS A 242 5.11 8.71 3.03
N ALA A 243 3.84 8.63 3.40
CA ALA A 243 3.39 8.92 4.75
C ALA A 243 2.50 7.79 5.26
N SER A 244 2.35 7.71 6.58
CA SER A 244 1.34 6.89 7.24
C SER A 244 0.44 7.76 8.10
N ALA A 245 -0.80 7.31 8.29
CA ALA A 245 -1.78 7.98 9.14
C ALA A 245 -2.58 6.94 9.90
N VAL A 246 -2.66 7.11 11.21
CA VAL A 246 -3.57 6.37 12.08
C VAL A 246 -4.70 7.32 12.47
N ARG A 247 -5.94 6.90 12.28
CA ARG A 247 -7.10 7.69 12.66
C ARG A 247 -8.15 6.86 13.36
N ARG A 248 -8.96 7.51 14.19
CA ARG A 248 -10.15 6.93 14.78
C ARG A 248 -11.11 6.39 13.71
N ALA A 249 -11.61 5.19 13.94
CA ALA A 249 -12.59 4.52 13.09
C ALA A 249 -13.89 4.24 13.83
N GLY A 250 -15.03 4.40 13.14
CA GLY A 250 -16.34 4.00 13.63
C GLY A 250 -16.73 4.62 14.97
N ASN A 251 -17.04 3.76 15.95
CA ASN A 251 -17.59 4.14 17.27
C ASN A 251 -16.58 4.72 18.27
N GLY A 252 -15.35 5.02 17.84
CA GLY A 252 -14.36 5.72 18.65
C GLY A 252 -13.41 4.86 19.48
N ASN A 253 -13.62 3.53 19.53
CA ASN A 253 -12.73 2.60 20.23
C ASN A 253 -11.82 1.80 19.27
N SER A 254 -11.81 2.17 17.99
CA SER A 254 -11.03 1.50 16.96
C SER A 254 -10.23 2.49 16.15
N THR A 255 -9.13 2.04 15.56
CA THR A 255 -8.30 2.81 14.64
C THR A 255 -8.28 2.19 13.25
N ALA A 256 -7.98 3.00 12.25
CA ALA A 256 -7.68 2.57 10.90
C ALA A 256 -6.35 3.18 10.45
N ASP A 257 -5.46 2.32 9.96
CA ASP A 257 -4.17 2.70 9.43
C ASP A 257 -4.23 2.89 7.91
N TYR A 258 -3.60 3.95 7.45
CA TYR A 258 -3.49 4.32 6.06
C TYR A 258 -2.04 4.56 5.67
N THR A 259 -1.69 4.18 4.45
CA THR A 259 -0.48 4.62 3.76
C THR A 259 -0.87 5.66 2.72
N TYR A 260 -0.04 6.68 2.57
CA TYR A 260 -0.21 7.75 1.62
C TYR A 260 0.98 7.83 0.65
N ARG A 261 0.69 7.77 -0.65
CA ARG A 261 1.62 7.96 -1.78
C ARG A 261 0.92 8.72 -2.91
N GLY A 262 0.45 9.94 -2.62
CA GLY A 262 -0.43 10.71 -3.52
C GLY A 262 -1.91 10.32 -3.42
N GLY A 263 -2.26 9.47 -2.47
CA GLY A 263 -3.61 9.00 -2.19
C GLY A 263 -3.59 8.04 -1.00
N PHE A 264 -4.71 7.94 -0.27
CA PHE A 264 -4.82 7.11 0.93
C PHE A 264 -5.27 5.69 0.60
N ALA A 265 -4.50 4.70 1.05
CA ALA A 265 -4.86 3.29 0.99
C ALA A 265 -4.83 2.70 2.40
N ARG A 266 -5.86 1.91 2.78
CA ARG A 266 -5.84 1.21 4.06
C ARG A 266 -4.73 0.17 4.07
N THR A 267 -3.92 0.18 5.12
CA THR A 267 -2.83 -0.80 5.30
C THR A 267 -3.38 -2.18 5.67
N SER A 268 -4.53 -2.22 6.35
CA SER A 268 -5.25 -3.45 6.71
C SER A 268 -6.75 -3.28 6.55
N SER A 269 -7.44 -4.37 6.21
CA SER A 269 -8.91 -4.43 6.24
C SER A 269 -9.44 -4.48 7.68
N GLN A 270 -8.66 -5.00 8.62
CA GLN A 270 -8.99 -5.03 10.03
C GLN A 270 -8.84 -3.63 10.65
N LEU A 271 -9.63 -3.36 11.68
CA LEU A 271 -9.48 -2.16 12.50
C LEU A 271 -8.59 -2.50 13.70
N GLY A 272 -7.72 -1.57 14.08
CA GLY A 272 -6.96 -1.63 15.32
C GLY A 272 -7.83 -1.31 16.53
N SER A 273 -7.33 -1.62 17.72
CA SER A 273 -7.92 -1.12 18.97
C SER A 273 -7.38 0.28 19.25
N ARG A 274 -8.25 1.23 19.57
CA ARG A 274 -7.83 2.58 19.97
C ARG A 274 -7.60 2.63 21.48
N GLU A 275 -6.48 3.20 21.89
CA GLU A 275 -6.19 3.43 23.31
C GLU A 275 -7.24 4.38 23.91
N ARG A 276 -7.51 4.22 25.22
CA ARG A 276 -8.59 4.98 25.88
C ARG A 276 -8.25 6.46 26.05
N ASP A 277 -6.97 6.75 26.17
CA ASP A 277 -6.37 8.06 26.34
C ASP A 277 -5.77 8.63 25.05
N ALA A 278 -5.99 7.97 23.91
CA ALA A 278 -5.57 8.48 22.61
C ALA A 278 -6.16 9.87 22.34
N VAL A 279 -5.28 10.82 22.04
CA VAL A 279 -5.62 12.22 21.76
C VAL A 279 -5.93 12.41 20.28
N ASP A 280 -7.05 13.07 19.99
CA ASP A 280 -7.37 13.52 18.62
C ASP A 280 -6.48 14.73 18.28
N ILE A 281 -5.69 14.62 17.22
CA ILE A 281 -4.77 15.67 16.75
C ILE A 281 -5.30 16.25 15.45
N ASP A 282 -5.62 17.54 15.45
CA ASP A 282 -6.02 18.25 14.23
C ASP A 282 -4.80 18.81 13.50
N LEU A 283 -4.45 18.22 12.36
CA LEU A 283 -3.34 18.66 11.51
C LEU A 283 -3.50 20.10 11.01
N ALA A 284 -4.71 20.67 11.04
CA ALA A 284 -4.93 22.09 10.72
C ALA A 284 -4.32 23.04 11.76
N GLN A 285 -4.03 22.58 12.97
CA GLN A 285 -3.42 23.39 14.03
C GLN A 285 -1.90 23.55 13.87
N VAL A 286 -1.27 22.74 13.03
CA VAL A 286 0.17 22.84 12.75
C VAL A 286 0.45 24.11 11.96
N ASN A 287 1.28 24.99 12.53
CA ASN A 287 1.83 26.13 11.83
C ASN A 287 2.82 25.67 10.77
N ALA A 288 2.36 25.61 9.51
CA ALA A 288 3.14 25.11 8.39
C ALA A 288 4.41 25.93 8.15
N GLU A 289 4.34 27.26 8.30
CA GLU A 289 5.52 28.13 8.11
C GLU A 289 6.60 27.84 9.16
N ALA A 290 6.20 27.71 10.43
CA ALA A 290 7.13 27.39 11.50
C ALA A 290 7.70 25.97 11.38
N LEU A 291 6.88 24.99 10.97
CA LEU A 291 7.35 23.64 10.65
C LEU A 291 8.41 23.68 9.53
N GLY A 292 8.14 24.40 8.44
CA GLY A 292 9.09 24.56 7.34
C GLY A 292 10.42 25.18 7.78
N ALA A 293 10.36 26.23 8.59
CA ALA A 293 11.55 26.88 9.15
C ALA A 293 12.35 25.93 10.06
N ALA A 294 11.67 25.11 10.86
CA ALA A 294 12.32 24.13 11.73
C ALA A 294 12.94 22.97 10.95
N LEU A 295 12.26 22.45 9.92
CA LEU A 295 12.79 21.41 9.02
C LEU A 295 14.06 21.88 8.29
N ALA A 296 14.08 23.14 7.82
CA ALA A 296 15.26 23.73 7.18
C ALA A 296 16.46 23.88 8.14
N GLN A 297 16.21 24.03 9.44
CA GLN A 297 17.24 24.19 10.47
C GLN A 297 17.52 22.90 11.26
N ALA A 298 16.86 21.79 10.91
CA ALA A 298 16.82 20.58 11.71
C ALA A 298 18.22 20.05 12.07
N ALA A 299 19.12 19.97 11.08
CA ALA A 299 20.49 19.50 11.29
C ALA A 299 21.31 20.37 12.25
N ALA A 300 21.11 21.69 12.21
CA ALA A 300 21.76 22.62 13.12
C ALA A 300 21.22 22.50 14.55
N ILE A 301 19.89 22.33 14.71
CA ILE A 301 19.23 22.16 16.00
C ILE A 301 19.78 20.93 16.74
N VAL A 302 19.93 19.80 16.05
CA VAL A 302 20.40 18.54 16.65
C VAL A 302 21.90 18.31 16.51
N GLN A 303 22.66 19.29 15.99
CA GLN A 303 24.12 19.21 15.85
C GLN A 303 24.59 17.98 15.05
N VAL A 304 23.85 17.62 13.99
CA VAL A 304 24.22 16.53 13.06
C VAL A 304 24.85 17.16 11.81
N PRO A 305 26.18 17.09 11.63
CA PRO A 305 26.83 17.64 10.45
C PRO A 305 26.35 16.94 9.19
N ASN A 306 26.00 17.73 8.16
CA ASN A 306 25.42 17.21 6.90
C ASN A 306 24.20 16.30 7.12
N GLY A 307 23.46 16.51 8.22
CA GLY A 307 22.23 15.78 8.48
C GLY A 307 21.09 16.20 7.55
N ALA A 308 20.26 15.24 7.17
CA ALA A 308 19.00 15.47 6.49
C ALA A 308 17.84 14.94 7.35
N VAL A 309 16.66 15.54 7.20
CA VAL A 309 15.45 15.02 7.85
C VAL A 309 15.10 13.68 7.22
N THR A 310 15.07 12.60 8.01
CA THR A 310 14.67 11.27 7.51
C THR A 310 13.15 11.14 7.50
N HIS A 311 12.52 11.55 8.60
CA HIS A 311 11.09 11.62 8.74
C HIS A 311 10.72 12.53 9.92
N TYR A 312 9.45 12.90 10.01
CA TYR A 312 8.88 13.47 11.22
C TYR A 312 7.55 12.82 11.56
N ARG A 313 7.23 12.77 12.85
CA ARG A 313 6.04 12.15 13.41
C ARG A 313 5.22 13.21 14.14
N ILE A 314 3.92 13.24 13.87
CA ILE A 314 2.92 14.05 14.56
C ILE A 314 2.07 13.08 15.38
N ALA A 315 2.19 13.12 16.70
CA ALA A 315 1.51 12.19 17.61
C ALA A 315 1.37 12.82 19.01
N ASP A 316 0.68 12.11 19.91
CA ASP A 316 0.72 12.44 21.34
C ASP A 316 2.06 12.03 21.94
N ASP A 317 2.98 12.99 22.01
CA ASP A 317 4.26 12.85 22.69
C ASP A 317 4.09 13.30 24.15
N SER A 318 3.25 12.58 24.90
CA SER A 318 2.97 12.87 26.31
C SER A 318 4.23 12.98 27.17
N TRP A 319 5.28 12.21 26.82
CA TRP A 319 6.62 12.31 27.39
C TRP A 319 7.30 13.68 27.18
N ALA A 320 6.91 14.43 26.16
CA ALA A 320 7.35 15.78 25.81
C ALA A 320 6.36 16.89 26.24
N GLY A 321 5.24 16.52 26.88
CA GLY A 321 4.24 17.47 27.39
C GLY A 321 2.91 17.48 26.63
N GLY A 322 2.71 16.55 25.69
CA GLY A 322 1.46 16.37 24.94
C GLY A 322 1.70 16.25 23.43
N PRO A 323 0.67 16.51 22.61
CA PRO A 323 0.78 16.46 21.15
C PRO A 323 1.89 17.36 20.61
N GLY A 324 2.73 16.79 19.74
CA GLY A 324 3.90 17.46 19.20
C GLY A 324 4.33 16.90 17.86
N ILE A 325 5.39 17.49 17.31
CA ILE A 325 6.03 17.05 16.07
C ILE A 325 7.46 16.64 16.39
N THR A 326 7.73 15.33 16.38
CA THR A 326 9.09 14.81 16.57
C THR A 326 9.78 14.71 15.21
N VAL A 327 10.87 15.46 15.03
CA VAL A 327 11.65 15.52 13.78
C VAL A 327 12.94 14.73 13.95
N PHE A 328 13.19 13.78 13.05
CA PHE A 328 14.39 12.94 13.07
C PHE A 328 15.37 13.35 11.97
N VAL A 329 16.64 13.47 12.35
CA VAL A 329 17.72 13.84 11.43
C VAL A 329 18.83 12.80 11.50
N GLN A 330 19.35 12.43 10.33
CA GLN A 330 20.47 11.50 10.22
C GLN A 330 21.39 11.94 9.06
N ASN A 331 22.67 11.56 9.12
CA ASN A 331 23.61 11.67 8.01
C ASN A 331 24.10 10.30 7.52
N ASP A 332 24.88 10.31 6.44
CA ASP A 332 25.36 9.09 5.77
C ASP A 332 26.29 8.21 6.62
N VAL A 333 26.81 8.75 7.73
CA VAL A 333 27.65 8.01 8.70
C VAL A 333 26.88 7.61 9.95
N ALA A 334 25.54 7.56 9.86
CA ALA A 334 24.61 7.15 10.91
C ALA A 334 24.62 8.02 12.18
N GLN A 335 25.24 9.21 12.15
CA GLN A 335 25.07 10.18 13.23
C GLN A 335 23.65 10.72 13.16
N SER A 336 22.95 10.72 14.29
CA SER A 336 21.54 11.07 14.35
C SER A 336 21.19 11.87 15.59
N GLY A 337 20.10 12.60 15.48
CA GLY A 337 19.49 13.35 16.56
C GLY A 337 18.03 13.63 16.23
N HIS A 338 17.26 14.03 17.23
CA HIS A 338 15.87 14.40 17.04
C HIS A 338 15.46 15.52 17.99
N PHE A 339 14.38 16.21 17.67
CA PHE A 339 13.82 17.25 18.52
C PHE A 339 12.30 17.25 18.39
N VAL A 340 11.64 17.76 19.42
CA VAL A 340 10.18 17.86 19.47
C VAL A 340 9.77 19.32 19.35
N LEU A 341 8.83 19.60 18.46
CA LEU A 341 8.21 20.90 18.27
C LEU A 341 6.79 20.90 18.83
N SER A 342 6.34 22.05 19.32
CA SER A 342 4.92 22.36 19.46
C SER A 342 4.30 22.58 18.06
N PHE A 343 2.98 22.54 17.95
CA PHE A 343 2.29 22.90 16.70
C PHE A 343 2.46 24.38 16.33
N ALA A 344 2.83 25.25 17.27
CA ALA A 344 3.18 26.64 16.99
C ALA A 344 4.59 26.80 16.40
N GLY A 345 5.45 25.79 16.56
CA GLY A 345 6.84 25.77 16.09
C GLY A 345 7.90 25.99 17.17
N ASP A 346 7.53 26.00 18.45
CA ASP A 346 8.48 26.12 19.55
C ASP A 346 9.21 24.79 19.78
N VAL A 347 10.53 24.83 19.94
CA VAL A 347 11.30 23.63 20.30
C VAL A 347 11.06 23.30 21.77
N LEU A 348 10.39 22.17 22.03
CA LEU A 348 10.06 21.68 23.36
C LEU A 348 11.21 20.89 23.97
N LYS A 349 11.82 20.01 23.18
CA LYS A 349 12.92 19.13 23.60
C LYS A 349 13.90 18.91 22.45
N THR A 350 15.17 18.74 22.78
CA THR A 350 16.23 18.47 21.79
C THR A 350 17.12 17.35 22.28
N TYR A 351 17.39 16.40 21.39
CA TYR A 351 18.26 15.26 21.57
C TYR A 351 19.35 15.33 20.50
N PRO A 352 20.38 16.17 20.72
CA PRO A 352 21.42 16.36 19.73
C PRO A 352 22.33 15.12 19.65
N TYR A 353 22.98 14.96 18.51
CA TYR A 353 24.10 14.03 18.40
C TYR A 353 25.21 14.45 19.37
N ARG A 354 25.67 13.51 20.19
CA ARG A 354 26.83 13.69 21.08
C ARG A 354 27.95 12.81 20.54
N GLY A 355 29.00 13.46 20.03
CA GLY A 355 30.18 12.81 19.46
C GLY A 355 31.05 12.10 20.49
#